data_AF-A0A1V8SHA9-F1
#
_entry.id   AF-A0A1V8SHA9-F1
#
_cell.length_a   1.000
_cell.length_b   1.000
_cell.length_c   1.000
_cell.angle_alpha   90.00
_cell.angle_beta   90.00
_cell.angle_gamma   90.00
#
_symmetry.space_group_name_H-M   'P 1'
#
loop_
_entity.id
_entity.type
_entity.pdbx_description
1 polymer ?
#
loop_
_entity_poly.entity_id
_entity_poly.type
_entity_poly.pdbx_seq_one_letter_code
_entity_poly.pdbx_strand_id
1 'polypeptide(L)'
;MAIPDIHEQGYRGIVLTSLPVEIILEITPHIPFSPSQFQTLRNISPIFESAIASHEKSLVNAIRGRQYTESTIASFPGFSQSYTGLSTLHSRLYTISGLSDLWPRLTTGNADLAWLRDRWLTIYKLGTLLLYRLQDCSTHDARTDLLNALPATSLATLYFTLYSSVKVLRHHGPEPINGSYSKDDTEARADIELAFEEMLLQHGPEFFLSLLHAGERQGSEEPGWAVSALDREVTTIEWRQLHSHTPTLISTLRSSFAAKMECRICENTSKMWEVLSGTMFDNVSDEVTVMVVNGEVLKGGMRRMGL
;
A
#
# COMPACT_ATOMS: atom_id res chain seq x y z
N MET A 1 -36.86 44.60 50.29
CA MET A 1 -35.64 43.86 49.92
C MET A 1 -35.66 43.66 48.43
N ALA A 2 -34.80 44.38 47.70
CA ALA A 2 -34.72 44.34 46.24
C ALA A 2 -33.77 43.21 45.82
N ILE A 3 -34.24 42.35 44.91
CA ILE A 3 -33.45 41.31 44.27
C ILE A 3 -32.57 42.01 43.23
N PRO A 4 -31.22 41.87 43.27
CA PRO A 4 -30.40 42.49 42.25
C PRO A 4 -30.56 41.72 40.94
N ASP A 5 -30.94 42.46 39.91
CA ASP A 5 -30.96 42.02 38.51
C ASP A 5 -29.51 41.71 38.10
N ILE A 6 -29.17 40.43 38.08
CA ILE A 6 -27.91 39.95 37.54
C ILE A 6 -28.04 40.09 36.02
N HIS A 7 -27.56 41.21 35.51
CA HIS A 7 -27.30 41.38 34.08
C HIS A 7 -26.48 40.18 33.59
N GLU A 8 -27.13 39.27 32.89
CA GLU A 8 -26.48 38.32 31.98
C GLU A 8 -25.70 39.17 30.95
N GLN A 9 -24.45 39.48 31.26
CA GLN A 9 -23.48 39.83 30.23
C GLN A 9 -23.31 38.59 29.37
N GLY A 10 -24.16 38.49 28.35
CA GLY A 10 -24.08 37.45 27.34
C GLY A 10 -22.68 37.48 26.76
N TYR A 11 -21.87 36.48 27.13
CA TYR A 11 -20.61 36.18 26.46
C TYR A 11 -20.97 35.94 25.00
N ARG A 12 -20.81 36.98 24.17
CA ARG A 12 -20.76 36.83 22.72
C ARG A 12 -19.48 36.06 22.44
N GLY A 13 -19.57 34.74 22.49
CA GLY A 13 -18.50 33.85 22.10
C GLY A 13 -18.01 34.26 20.72
N ILE A 14 -16.70 34.40 20.57
CA ILE A 14 -16.07 34.63 19.28
C ILE A 14 -16.50 33.45 18.38
N VAL A 15 -17.21 33.76 17.31
CA VAL A 15 -17.65 32.74 16.35
C VAL A 15 -16.46 32.41 15.46
N LEU A 16 -16.19 31.13 15.24
CA LEU A 16 -15.04 30.70 14.43
C LEU A 16 -15.00 31.33 13.03
N THR A 17 -16.18 31.67 12.49
CA THR A 17 -16.36 32.30 11.18
C THR A 17 -16.01 33.80 11.15
N SER A 18 -15.81 34.45 12.31
CA SER A 18 -15.35 35.84 12.39
C SER A 18 -13.83 35.97 12.54
N LEU A 19 -13.09 34.85 12.53
CA LEU A 19 -11.64 34.87 12.61
C LEU A 19 -11.04 35.37 11.27
N PRO A 20 -9.92 36.12 11.32
CA PRO A 20 -9.14 36.43 10.13
C PRO A 20 -8.72 35.16 9.39
N VAL A 21 -8.60 35.24 8.06
CA VAL A 21 -8.24 34.10 7.22
C VAL A 21 -6.89 33.51 7.62
N GLU A 22 -5.96 34.36 8.04
CA GLU A 22 -4.62 33.97 8.49
C GLU A 22 -4.70 33.02 9.69
N ILE A 23 -5.61 33.29 10.64
CA ILE A 23 -5.82 32.45 11.82
C ILE A 23 -6.47 31.12 11.43
N ILE A 24 -7.41 31.14 10.48
CA ILE A 24 -8.01 29.90 9.95
C ILE A 24 -6.93 29.02 9.31
N LEU A 25 -6.06 29.61 8.48
CA LEU A 25 -4.98 28.91 7.81
C LEU A 25 -3.89 28.44 8.79
N GLU A 26 -3.65 29.18 9.87
CA GLU A 26 -2.70 28.79 10.92
C GLU A 26 -3.21 27.60 11.73
N ILE A 27 -4.50 27.57 12.08
CA ILE A 27 -5.09 26.50 12.89
C ILE A 27 -5.27 25.21 12.07
N THR A 28 -5.63 25.32 10.78
CA THR A 28 -6.02 24.17 9.95
C THR A 28 -4.98 23.03 9.94
N PRO A 29 -3.67 23.28 9.78
CA PRO A 29 -2.65 22.22 9.82
C PRO A 29 -2.52 21.45 11.15
N HIS A 30 -3.09 21.97 12.24
CA HIS A 30 -3.07 21.30 13.54
C HIS A 30 -4.20 20.27 13.70
N ILE A 31 -5.21 20.30 12.84
CA ILE A 31 -6.29 19.33 12.84
C ILE A 31 -5.78 18.06 12.15
N PRO A 32 -5.81 16.88 12.79
CA PRO A 32 -5.43 15.62 12.14
C PRO A 32 -6.13 15.48 10.80
N PHE A 33 -5.35 15.32 9.74
CA PHE A 33 -5.90 15.29 8.41
C PHE A 33 -6.58 13.95 8.16
N SER A 34 -7.84 14.00 7.75
CA SER A 34 -8.49 12.94 6.99
C SER A 34 -9.32 13.58 5.88
N PRO A 35 -9.48 12.94 4.71
CA PRO A 35 -10.22 13.54 3.60
C PRO A 35 -11.66 13.94 3.98
N SER A 36 -12.33 13.12 4.78
CA SER A 36 -13.70 13.38 5.24
C SER A 36 -13.77 14.56 6.21
N GLN A 37 -12.92 14.59 7.24
CA GLN A 37 -12.89 15.72 8.19
C GLN A 37 -12.48 17.02 7.51
N PHE A 38 -11.53 16.96 6.58
CA PHE A 38 -11.10 18.13 5.81
C PHE A 38 -12.23 18.66 4.91
N GLN A 39 -13.02 17.76 4.30
CA GLN A 39 -14.21 18.16 3.54
C GLN A 39 -15.28 18.75 4.46
N THR A 40 -15.52 18.17 5.64
CA THR A 40 -16.43 18.73 6.63
C THR A 40 -15.99 20.14 7.04
N LEU A 41 -14.69 20.37 7.28
CA LEU A 41 -14.12 21.67 7.62
C LEU A 41 -14.42 22.72 6.54
N ARG A 42 -14.24 22.35 5.26
CA ARG A 42 -14.57 23.22 4.12
C ARG A 42 -16.06 23.57 4.10
N ASN A 43 -16.93 22.63 4.45
CA ASN A 43 -18.37 22.81 4.41
C ASN A 43 -18.94 23.58 5.62
N ILE A 44 -18.13 23.96 6.61
CA ILE A 44 -18.61 24.70 7.80
C ILE A 44 -19.11 26.09 7.42
N SER A 45 -18.40 26.80 6.55
CA SER A 45 -18.82 28.12 6.07
C SER A 45 -18.15 28.51 4.73
N PRO A 46 -18.75 29.43 3.96
CA PRO A 46 -18.16 29.91 2.71
C PRO A 46 -16.78 30.56 2.89
N ILE A 47 -16.52 31.15 4.06
CA ILE A 47 -15.21 31.74 4.38
C ILE A 47 -14.15 30.65 4.50
N PHE A 48 -14.46 29.54 5.20
CA PHE A 48 -13.56 28.39 5.31
C PHE A 48 -13.31 27.75 3.94
N GLU A 49 -14.38 27.54 3.17
CA GLU A 49 -14.27 26.98 1.82
C GLU A 49 -13.33 27.84 0.95
N SER A 50 -13.58 29.15 0.89
CA SER A 50 -12.78 30.08 0.10
C SER A 50 -11.34 30.15 0.59
N ALA A 51 -11.11 30.27 1.90
CA ALA A 51 -9.79 30.31 2.50
C ALA A 51 -8.96 29.07 2.15
N ILE A 52 -9.55 27.89 2.37
CA ILE A 52 -8.90 26.60 2.15
C ILE A 52 -8.64 26.37 0.65
N ALA A 53 -9.60 26.71 -0.21
CA ALA A 53 -9.45 26.55 -1.66
C ALA A 53 -8.38 27.48 -2.23
N SER A 54 -8.33 28.74 -1.80
CA SER A 54 -7.36 29.72 -2.32
C SER A 54 -5.92 29.47 -1.86
N HIS A 55 -5.70 28.69 -0.80
CA HIS A 55 -4.39 28.48 -0.18
C HIS A 55 -3.92 27.02 -0.20
N GLU A 56 -4.39 26.23 -1.17
CA GLU A 56 -4.09 24.79 -1.27
C GLU A 56 -2.62 24.45 -1.09
N LYS A 57 -1.74 25.04 -1.90
CA LYS A 57 -0.31 24.70 -1.85
C LYS A 57 0.31 24.97 -0.47
N SER A 58 -0.03 26.10 0.15
CA SER A 58 0.51 26.48 1.46
C SER A 58 0.00 25.52 2.55
N LEU A 59 -1.31 25.25 2.56
CA LEU A 59 -1.93 24.36 3.52
C LEU A 59 -1.46 22.91 3.37
N VAL A 60 -1.36 22.40 2.15
CA VAL A 60 -0.83 21.05 1.90
C VAL A 60 0.59 20.93 2.42
N ASN A 61 1.45 21.92 2.18
CA ASN A 61 2.82 21.91 2.69
C ASN A 61 2.86 21.99 4.23
N ALA A 62 2.03 22.84 4.83
CA ALA A 62 1.95 22.99 6.28
C ALA A 62 1.43 21.72 6.97
N ILE A 63 0.37 21.10 6.42
CA ILE A 63 -0.15 19.82 6.90
C ILE A 63 0.93 18.75 6.74
N ARG A 64 1.60 18.69 5.59
CA ARG A 64 2.65 17.69 5.32
C ARG A 64 3.79 17.78 6.31
N GLY A 65 4.38 18.95 6.48
CA GLY A 65 5.52 19.16 7.38
C GLY A 65 5.19 19.02 8.86
N ARG A 66 3.91 19.15 9.24
CA ARG A 66 3.48 19.03 10.64
C ARG A 66 3.01 17.62 11.01
N GLN A 67 2.35 16.91 10.10
CA GLN A 67 1.67 15.65 10.42
C GLN A 67 2.41 14.40 9.94
N TYR A 68 3.34 14.53 9.00
CA TYR A 68 4.11 13.40 8.48
C TYR A 68 5.60 13.67 8.58
N THR A 69 6.37 12.61 8.82
CA THR A 69 7.83 12.69 8.79
C THR A 69 8.33 12.84 7.35
N GLU A 70 9.51 13.43 7.17
CA GLU A 70 10.15 13.51 5.85
C GLU A 70 10.38 12.12 5.24
N SER A 71 10.71 11.14 6.07
CA SER A 71 10.87 9.74 5.67
C SER A 71 9.58 9.10 5.14
N THR A 72 8.45 9.36 5.81
CA THR A 72 7.13 8.88 5.38
C THR A 72 6.82 9.43 4.00
N ILE A 73 7.05 10.74 3.80
CA ILE A 73 6.84 11.40 2.52
C ILE A 73 7.78 10.84 1.44
N ALA A 74 9.05 10.65 1.77
CA ALA A 74 10.06 10.13 0.84
C ALA A 74 9.81 8.68 0.43
N SER A 75 9.05 7.92 1.23
CA SER A 75 8.61 6.55 0.92
C SER A 75 7.52 6.49 -0.14
N PHE A 76 6.98 7.63 -0.60
CA PHE A 76 6.05 7.70 -1.71
C PHE A 76 6.53 8.71 -2.77
N PRO A 77 7.50 8.31 -3.62
CA PRO A 77 8.05 9.20 -4.63
C PRO A 77 6.97 9.62 -5.64
N GLY A 78 6.99 10.90 -6.05
CA GLY A 78 6.07 11.41 -7.07
C GLY A 78 4.72 11.95 -6.56
N PHE A 79 4.49 12.00 -5.25
CA PHE A 79 3.25 12.54 -4.69
C PHE A 79 3.04 14.02 -5.01
N SER A 80 1.86 14.32 -5.56
CA SER A 80 1.44 15.69 -5.85
C SER A 80 1.31 16.54 -4.58
N GLN A 81 1.69 17.81 -4.68
CA GLN A 81 1.48 18.81 -3.63
C GLN A 81 0.08 19.43 -3.75
N SER A 82 -0.94 18.58 -3.73
CA SER A 82 -2.36 18.96 -3.80
C SER A 82 -3.17 18.26 -2.72
N TYR A 83 -4.41 18.67 -2.50
CA TYR A 83 -5.35 17.99 -1.59
C TYR A 83 -5.65 16.57 -2.05
N THR A 84 -5.68 16.32 -3.36
CA THR A 84 -5.78 14.96 -3.91
C THR A 84 -4.56 14.15 -3.52
N GLY A 85 -3.35 14.70 -3.67
CA GLY A 85 -2.12 14.05 -3.21
C GLY A 85 -2.14 13.78 -1.71
N LEU A 86 -2.57 14.74 -0.90
CA LEU A 86 -2.68 14.54 0.54
C LEU A 86 -3.69 13.44 0.92
N SER A 87 -4.82 13.39 0.21
CA SER A 87 -5.86 12.38 0.41
C SER A 87 -5.38 10.98 0.01
N THR A 88 -4.67 10.86 -1.12
CA THR A 88 -4.07 9.60 -1.53
C THR A 88 -3.00 9.15 -0.54
N LEU A 89 -2.16 10.05 -0.02
CA LEU A 89 -1.12 9.71 0.97
C LEU A 89 -1.77 9.18 2.25
N HIS A 90 -2.78 9.89 2.76
CA HIS A 90 -3.55 9.47 3.91
C HIS A 90 -4.18 8.09 3.70
N SER A 91 -4.83 7.86 2.55
CA SER A 91 -5.46 6.58 2.24
C SER A 91 -4.45 5.44 2.22
N ARG A 92 -3.26 5.64 1.64
CA ARG A 92 -2.20 4.62 1.59
C ARG A 92 -1.62 4.31 2.97
N LEU A 93 -1.37 5.34 3.76
CA LEU A 93 -0.90 5.16 5.14
C LEU A 93 -1.93 4.45 6.01
N TYR A 94 -3.21 4.78 5.81
CA TYR A 94 -4.32 4.09 6.47
C TYR A 94 -4.38 2.61 6.06
N THR A 95 -4.25 2.30 4.77
CA THR A 95 -4.17 0.92 4.25
C THR A 95 -3.00 0.15 4.84
N ILE A 96 -1.78 0.73 4.84
CA ILE A 96 -0.59 0.08 5.39
C ILE A 96 -0.73 -0.16 6.89
N SER A 97 -1.26 0.79 7.63
CA SER A 97 -1.51 0.66 9.07
C SER A 97 -2.57 -0.42 9.33
N GLY A 98 -3.67 -0.40 8.60
CA GLY A 98 -4.73 -1.41 8.69
C GLY A 98 -4.23 -2.82 8.36
N LEU A 99 -3.39 -2.96 7.33
CA LEU A 99 -2.72 -4.23 7.01
C LEU A 99 -1.78 -4.68 8.14
N SER A 100 -1.02 -3.75 8.72
CA SER A 100 -0.16 -4.04 9.88
C SER A 100 -0.96 -4.55 11.08
N ASP A 101 -2.16 -4.01 11.31
CA ASP A 101 -3.03 -4.41 12.42
C ASP A 101 -3.81 -5.70 12.13
N LEU A 102 -4.06 -5.99 10.85
CA LEU A 102 -4.65 -7.24 10.39
C LEU A 102 -3.64 -8.39 10.44
N TRP A 103 -2.37 -8.13 10.18
CA TRP A 103 -1.35 -9.17 9.99
C TRP A 103 -1.20 -10.15 11.18
N PRO A 104 -1.14 -9.70 12.44
CA PRO A 104 -1.11 -10.60 13.58
C PRO A 104 -2.35 -11.50 13.64
N ARG A 105 -3.53 -10.99 13.29
CA ARG A 105 -4.78 -11.76 13.27
C ARG A 105 -4.75 -12.84 12.18
N LEU A 106 -4.24 -12.51 11.00
CA LEU A 106 -4.15 -13.43 9.87
C LEU A 106 -3.14 -14.57 10.10
N THR A 107 -2.08 -14.31 10.88
CA THR A 107 -0.96 -15.25 11.10
C THR A 107 -1.00 -15.96 12.46
N THR A 108 -1.82 -15.50 13.41
CA THR A 108 -1.97 -16.14 14.72
C THR A 108 -2.95 -17.30 14.65
N GLY A 109 -2.60 -18.43 15.24
CA GLY A 109 -3.44 -19.64 15.23
C GLY A 109 -3.33 -20.49 13.97
N ASN A 110 -2.64 -20.02 12.92
CA ASN A 110 -2.37 -20.80 11.72
C ASN A 110 -0.87 -21.16 11.64
N ALA A 111 -0.54 -22.45 11.77
CA ALA A 111 0.84 -22.95 11.73
C ALA A 111 1.52 -22.68 10.38
N ASP A 112 0.77 -22.74 9.27
CA ASP A 112 1.29 -22.56 7.92
C ASP A 112 1.65 -21.09 7.61
N LEU A 113 1.16 -20.17 8.43
CA LEU A 113 1.43 -18.72 8.34
C LEU A 113 2.27 -18.19 9.50
N ALA A 114 2.66 -19.03 10.46
CA ALA A 114 3.39 -18.61 11.65
C ALA A 114 4.77 -17.99 11.31
N TRP A 115 5.34 -18.38 10.18
CA TRP A 115 6.62 -17.86 9.70
C TRP A 115 6.52 -16.42 9.18
N LEU A 116 5.33 -15.87 8.90
CA LEU A 116 5.14 -14.50 8.37
C LEU A 116 5.22 -13.38 9.43
N ARG A 117 5.80 -13.67 10.59
CA ARG A 117 5.89 -12.73 11.73
C ARG A 117 7.22 -11.95 11.74
N ASP A 118 7.29 -10.96 12.61
CA ASP A 118 8.50 -10.18 12.90
C ASP A 118 9.14 -9.55 11.64
N ARG A 119 10.40 -9.90 11.34
CA ARG A 119 11.16 -9.41 10.16
C ARG A 119 10.40 -9.54 8.85
N TRP A 120 9.57 -10.57 8.71
CA TRP A 120 8.85 -10.85 7.47
C TRP A 120 7.67 -9.89 7.26
N LEU A 121 7.07 -9.40 8.35
CA LEU A 121 6.09 -8.31 8.28
C LEU A 121 6.77 -7.00 7.83
N THR A 122 7.99 -6.73 8.30
CA THR A 122 8.74 -5.55 7.84
C THR A 122 9.01 -5.62 6.33
N ILE A 123 9.45 -6.78 5.82
CA ILE A 123 9.66 -6.98 4.37
C ILE A 123 8.33 -6.84 3.61
N TYR A 124 7.23 -7.39 4.13
CA TYR A 124 5.91 -7.23 3.54
C TYR A 124 5.49 -5.76 3.41
N LYS A 125 5.72 -4.95 4.46
CA LYS A 125 5.45 -3.51 4.45
C LYS A 125 6.27 -2.79 3.38
N LEU A 126 7.56 -3.13 3.25
CA LEU A 126 8.41 -2.58 2.20
C LEU A 126 7.91 -2.92 0.79
N GLY A 127 7.48 -4.16 0.56
CA GLY A 127 6.94 -4.52 -0.74
C GLY A 127 5.56 -3.93 -1.01
N THR A 128 4.77 -3.65 0.04
CA THR A 128 3.53 -2.88 -0.07
C THR A 128 3.80 -1.44 -0.55
N LEU A 129 4.85 -0.79 -0.05
CA LEU A 129 5.28 0.52 -0.55
C LEU A 129 5.76 0.45 -2.01
N LEU A 130 6.47 -0.61 -2.40
CA LEU A 130 6.86 -0.84 -3.79
C LEU A 130 5.65 -1.09 -4.71
N LEU A 131 4.61 -1.78 -4.24
CA LEU A 131 3.36 -1.94 -4.97
C LEU A 131 2.69 -0.59 -5.23
N TYR A 132 2.68 0.32 -4.25
CA TYR A 132 2.18 1.68 -4.46
C TYR A 132 3.00 2.45 -5.49
N ARG A 133 4.34 2.35 -5.43
CA ARG A 133 5.20 2.96 -6.44
C ARG A 133 4.92 2.41 -7.85
N LEU A 134 4.66 1.11 -7.97
CA LEU A 134 4.28 0.50 -9.25
C LEU A 134 2.88 0.94 -9.72
N GLN A 135 1.94 1.11 -8.79
CA GLN A 135 0.60 1.62 -9.07
C GLN A 135 0.62 3.07 -9.60
N ASP A 136 1.57 3.89 -9.11
CA ASP A 136 1.76 5.29 -9.55
C ASP A 136 2.25 5.41 -11.00
N CYS A 137 2.80 4.34 -11.58
CA CYS A 137 3.07 4.29 -13.01
C CYS A 137 1.75 4.21 -13.79
N SER A 138 1.51 5.19 -14.67
CA SER A 138 0.24 5.31 -15.42
C SER A 138 0.08 4.32 -16.58
N THR A 139 1.18 3.77 -17.09
CA THR A 139 1.18 2.85 -18.25
C THR A 139 1.83 1.51 -17.91
N HIS A 140 1.49 0.49 -18.68
CA HIS A 140 2.11 -0.83 -18.57
C HIS A 140 3.63 -0.77 -18.84
N ASP A 141 4.05 0.01 -19.83
CA ASP A 141 5.46 0.18 -20.18
C ASP A 141 6.24 0.85 -19.04
N ALA A 142 5.68 1.90 -18.43
CA ALA A 142 6.32 2.55 -17.28
C ALA A 142 6.47 1.60 -16.08
N ARG A 143 5.50 0.69 -15.87
CA ARG A 143 5.60 -0.36 -14.84
C ARG A 143 6.71 -1.36 -15.18
N THR A 144 6.79 -1.76 -16.44
CA THR A 144 7.81 -2.69 -16.94
C THR A 144 9.21 -2.09 -16.80
N ASP A 145 9.38 -0.83 -17.19
CA ASP A 145 10.63 -0.08 -17.06
C ASP A 145 11.05 0.04 -15.59
N LEU A 146 10.10 0.34 -14.68
CA LEU A 146 10.37 0.39 -13.25
C LEU A 146 10.85 -0.97 -12.73
N LEU A 147 10.16 -2.07 -13.06
CA LEU A 147 10.57 -3.43 -12.64
C LEU A 147 11.95 -3.83 -13.19
N ASN A 148 12.30 -3.39 -14.41
CA ASN A 148 13.62 -3.63 -14.99
C ASN A 148 14.70 -2.77 -14.31
N ALA A 149 14.36 -1.57 -13.85
CA ALA A 149 15.29 -0.65 -13.18
C ALA A 149 15.59 -1.05 -11.73
N LEU A 150 14.62 -1.61 -11.00
CA LEU A 150 14.76 -1.94 -9.56
C LEU A 150 15.94 -2.88 -9.28
N PRO A 151 16.66 -2.73 -8.14
CA PRO A 151 17.72 -3.65 -7.75
C PRO A 151 17.15 -4.99 -7.26
N ALA A 152 18.00 -6.01 -7.19
CA ALA A 152 17.61 -7.36 -6.77
C ALA A 152 16.91 -7.36 -5.40
N THR A 153 17.35 -6.55 -4.44
CA THR A 153 16.70 -6.44 -3.12
C THR A 153 15.25 -5.96 -3.21
N SER A 154 14.98 -4.90 -3.99
CA SER A 154 13.61 -4.38 -4.16
C SER A 154 12.72 -5.39 -4.89
N LEU A 155 13.25 -6.06 -5.91
CA LEU A 155 12.51 -7.12 -6.62
C LEU A 155 12.23 -8.33 -5.72
N ALA A 156 13.19 -8.77 -4.90
CA ALA A 156 13.00 -9.84 -3.94
C ALA A 156 11.92 -9.48 -2.91
N THR A 157 11.92 -8.25 -2.42
CA THR A 157 10.91 -7.73 -1.48
C THR A 157 9.51 -7.66 -2.11
N LEU A 158 9.42 -7.22 -3.37
CA LEU A 158 8.18 -7.22 -4.12
C LEU A 158 7.68 -8.67 -4.34
N TYR A 159 8.56 -9.56 -4.77
CA TYR A 159 8.22 -10.97 -5.01
C TYR A 159 7.78 -11.68 -3.73
N PHE A 160 8.43 -11.39 -2.61
CA PHE A 160 8.03 -11.87 -1.29
C PHE A 160 6.63 -11.41 -0.90
N THR A 161 6.29 -10.16 -1.21
CA THR A 161 4.97 -9.58 -0.92
C THR A 161 3.88 -10.29 -1.73
N LEU A 162 4.14 -10.61 -2.98
CA LEU A 162 3.24 -11.42 -3.81
C LEU A 162 3.08 -12.84 -3.22
N TYR A 163 4.20 -13.52 -2.96
CA TYR A 163 4.23 -14.88 -2.42
C TYR A 163 3.48 -15.00 -1.09
N SER A 164 3.76 -14.10 -0.14
CA SER A 164 3.12 -14.08 1.16
C SER A 164 1.63 -13.75 1.07
N SER A 165 1.24 -12.82 0.19
CA SER A 165 -0.18 -12.50 -0.06
C SER A 165 -0.96 -13.70 -0.57
N VAL A 166 -0.38 -14.49 -1.50
CA VAL A 166 -0.97 -15.77 -1.94
C VAL A 166 -1.18 -16.70 -0.76
N LYS A 167 -0.16 -16.92 0.08
CA LYS A 167 -0.25 -17.83 1.24
C LYS A 167 -1.34 -17.41 2.23
N VAL A 168 -1.47 -16.11 2.48
CA VAL A 168 -2.53 -15.57 3.34
C VAL A 168 -3.91 -15.81 2.71
N LEU A 169 -4.10 -15.50 1.43
CA LEU A 169 -5.40 -15.66 0.76
C LEU A 169 -5.80 -17.11 0.53
N ARG A 170 -4.85 -18.05 0.46
CA ARG A 170 -5.19 -19.49 0.50
C ARG A 170 -5.95 -19.88 1.76
N HIS A 171 -5.83 -19.13 2.86
CA HIS A 171 -6.54 -19.44 4.10
C HIS A 171 -7.74 -18.53 4.34
N HIS A 172 -7.59 -17.24 4.03
CA HIS A 172 -8.55 -16.21 4.41
C HIS A 172 -9.25 -15.57 3.21
N GLY A 173 -8.84 -15.89 1.99
CA GLY A 173 -9.39 -15.32 0.77
C GLY A 173 -10.68 -16.00 0.32
N PRO A 174 -11.39 -15.40 -0.64
CA PRO A 174 -12.57 -15.98 -1.27
C PRO A 174 -12.16 -17.00 -2.34
N GLU A 175 -13.12 -17.72 -2.90
CA GLU A 175 -12.89 -18.42 -4.18
C GLU A 175 -12.64 -17.37 -5.29
N PRO A 176 -11.76 -17.67 -6.27
CA PRO A 176 -11.06 -18.92 -6.50
C PRO A 176 -9.71 -19.06 -5.76
N ILE A 177 -9.22 -18.01 -5.08
CA ILE A 177 -7.87 -18.02 -4.47
C ILE A 177 -7.78 -18.85 -3.18
N ASN A 178 -8.91 -19.11 -2.51
CA ASN A 178 -8.95 -19.93 -1.30
C ASN A 178 -8.37 -21.34 -1.54
N GLY A 179 -7.64 -21.88 -0.58
CA GLY A 179 -6.97 -23.19 -0.61
C GLY A 179 -7.92 -24.38 -0.79
N SER A 180 -9.22 -24.22 -0.52
CA SER A 180 -10.23 -25.24 -0.78
C SER A 180 -10.61 -25.38 -2.26
N TYR A 181 -10.55 -24.28 -3.01
CA TYR A 181 -10.98 -24.24 -4.42
C TYR A 181 -10.00 -24.97 -5.33
N SER A 182 -10.41 -25.95 -6.14
CA SER A 182 -9.46 -26.71 -7.00
C SER A 182 -8.29 -27.34 -6.22
N LYS A 183 -8.52 -27.82 -4.99
CA LYS A 183 -7.46 -28.39 -4.13
C LYS A 183 -6.67 -29.53 -4.80
N ASP A 184 -7.34 -30.33 -5.63
CA ASP A 184 -6.75 -31.50 -6.28
C ASP A 184 -6.19 -31.20 -7.68
N ASP A 185 -6.35 -29.96 -8.17
CA ASP A 185 -5.83 -29.51 -9.46
C ASP A 185 -4.67 -28.54 -9.25
N THR A 186 -3.46 -29.07 -9.33
CA THR A 186 -2.24 -28.30 -9.10
C THR A 186 -1.97 -27.29 -10.22
N GLU A 187 -2.41 -27.58 -11.45
CA GLU A 187 -2.21 -26.71 -12.61
C GLU A 187 -3.16 -25.50 -12.53
N ALA A 188 -4.46 -25.76 -12.35
CA ALA A 188 -5.44 -24.68 -12.15
C ALA A 188 -5.06 -23.80 -10.94
N ARG A 189 -4.53 -24.40 -9.87
CA ARG A 189 -4.05 -23.64 -8.72
C ARG A 189 -2.89 -22.71 -9.06
N ALA A 190 -1.92 -23.19 -9.86
CA ALA A 190 -0.79 -22.37 -10.28
C ALA A 190 -1.26 -21.18 -11.13
N ASP A 191 -2.24 -21.38 -12.01
CA ASP A 191 -2.82 -20.33 -12.85
C ASP A 191 -3.57 -19.28 -12.03
N ILE A 192 -4.35 -19.71 -11.03
CA ILE A 192 -5.06 -18.80 -10.12
C ILE A 192 -4.09 -17.93 -9.33
N GLU A 193 -3.00 -18.53 -8.84
CA GLU A 193 -1.99 -17.78 -8.09
C GLU A 193 -1.25 -16.79 -8.99
N LEU A 194 -0.90 -17.21 -10.20
CA LEU A 194 -0.26 -16.37 -11.19
C LEU A 194 -1.16 -15.19 -11.60
N ALA A 195 -2.46 -15.44 -11.76
CA ALA A 195 -3.48 -14.42 -12.03
C ALA A 195 -3.58 -13.43 -10.86
N PHE A 196 -3.62 -13.94 -9.62
CA PHE A 196 -3.63 -13.10 -8.44
C PHE A 196 -2.37 -12.21 -8.35
N GLU A 197 -1.18 -12.79 -8.53
CA GLU A 197 0.08 -12.05 -8.45
C GLU A 197 0.13 -10.91 -9.47
N GLU A 198 -0.33 -11.19 -10.69
CA GLU A 198 -0.45 -10.20 -11.76
C GLU A 198 -1.46 -9.10 -11.41
N MET A 199 -2.64 -9.45 -10.90
CA MET A 199 -3.64 -8.46 -10.50
C MET A 199 -3.16 -7.59 -9.33
N LEU A 200 -2.41 -8.17 -8.40
CA LEU A 200 -1.81 -7.44 -7.29
C LEU A 200 -0.75 -6.42 -7.79
N LEU A 201 0.06 -6.79 -8.79
CA LEU A 201 0.98 -5.85 -9.44
C LEU A 201 0.26 -4.73 -10.23
N GLN A 202 -0.89 -5.04 -10.82
CA GLN A 202 -1.66 -4.05 -11.59
C GLN A 202 -2.46 -3.07 -10.70
N HIS A 203 -3.10 -3.58 -9.65
CA HIS A 203 -4.03 -2.80 -8.84
C HIS A 203 -3.49 -2.38 -7.48
N GLY A 204 -2.41 -3.00 -6.99
CA GLY A 204 -1.78 -2.64 -5.73
C GLY A 204 -2.51 -3.19 -4.49
N PRO A 205 -2.14 -2.70 -3.28
CA PRO A 205 -2.56 -3.29 -2.01
C PRO A 205 -4.09 -3.27 -1.76
N GLU A 206 -4.81 -2.33 -2.35
CA GLU A 206 -6.27 -2.24 -2.24
C GLU A 206 -6.98 -3.47 -2.81
N PHE A 207 -6.39 -4.11 -3.84
CA PHE A 207 -6.90 -5.35 -4.41
C PHE A 207 -6.81 -6.50 -3.40
N PHE A 208 -5.66 -6.65 -2.75
CA PHE A 208 -5.46 -7.66 -1.71
C PHE A 208 -6.42 -7.48 -0.53
N LEU A 209 -6.56 -6.25 -0.02
CA LEU A 209 -7.52 -5.95 1.04
C LEU A 209 -8.96 -6.24 0.64
N SER A 210 -9.33 -5.91 -0.60
CA SER A 210 -10.69 -6.16 -1.10
C SER A 210 -10.99 -7.66 -1.18
N LEU A 211 -10.00 -8.49 -1.54
CA LEU A 211 -10.13 -9.95 -1.48
C LEU A 211 -10.25 -10.45 -0.03
N LEU A 212 -9.42 -9.97 0.91
CA LEU A 212 -9.54 -10.37 2.32
C LEU A 212 -10.94 -10.09 2.87
N HIS A 213 -11.48 -8.90 2.65
CA HIS A 213 -12.83 -8.56 3.09
C HIS A 213 -13.91 -9.42 2.40
N ALA A 214 -13.72 -9.82 1.15
CA ALA A 214 -14.64 -10.72 0.47
C ALA A 214 -14.61 -12.14 1.09
N GLY A 215 -13.42 -12.61 1.49
CA GLY A 215 -13.27 -13.89 2.19
C GLY A 215 -13.95 -13.93 3.56
N GLU A 216 -13.98 -12.81 4.29
CA GLU A 216 -14.70 -12.70 5.58
C GLU A 216 -16.23 -12.72 5.42
N ARG A 217 -16.75 -12.34 4.25
CA ARG A 217 -18.19 -12.16 3.98
C ARG A 217 -18.83 -13.34 3.25
N GLN A 218 -18.45 -14.57 3.57
CA GLN A 218 -19.06 -15.77 2.97
C GLN A 218 -20.60 -15.69 3.06
N GLY A 219 -21.27 -15.49 1.91
CA GLY A 219 -22.73 -15.33 1.82
C GLY A 219 -23.24 -14.00 1.21
N SER A 220 -22.37 -13.06 0.84
CA SER A 220 -22.78 -11.90 0.03
C SER A 220 -23.17 -12.35 -1.39
N GLU A 221 -24.34 -11.93 -1.89
CA GLU A 221 -24.85 -12.34 -3.21
C GLU A 221 -24.04 -11.78 -4.39
N GLU A 222 -23.38 -10.63 -4.23
CA GLU A 222 -22.56 -10.04 -5.28
C GLU A 222 -21.06 -10.20 -5.01
N PRO A 223 -20.28 -10.75 -5.97
CA PRO A 223 -18.83 -10.78 -5.87
C PRO A 223 -18.29 -9.34 -5.91
N GLY A 224 -17.49 -8.99 -4.91
CA GLY A 224 -16.81 -7.69 -4.87
C GLY A 224 -15.91 -7.50 -6.10
N TRP A 225 -15.63 -6.25 -6.46
CA TRP A 225 -14.86 -5.90 -7.67
C TRP A 225 -13.56 -6.68 -7.85
N ALA A 226 -12.86 -6.99 -6.75
CA ALA A 226 -11.59 -7.70 -6.77
C ALA A 226 -11.75 -9.19 -7.10
N VAL A 227 -12.85 -9.83 -6.67
CA VAL A 227 -13.17 -11.22 -7.04
C VAL A 227 -13.46 -11.28 -8.53
N SER A 228 -14.34 -10.41 -9.02
CA SER A 228 -14.67 -10.33 -10.46
C SER A 228 -13.44 -10.02 -11.34
N ALA A 229 -12.53 -9.17 -10.86
CA ALA A 229 -11.29 -8.89 -11.55
C ALA A 229 -10.35 -10.11 -11.60
N LEU A 230 -10.26 -10.86 -10.49
CA LEU A 230 -9.48 -12.09 -10.43
C LEU A 230 -10.05 -13.17 -11.36
N ASP A 231 -11.36 -13.44 -11.31
CA ASP A 231 -12.01 -14.44 -12.17
C ASP A 231 -11.76 -14.17 -13.65
N ARG A 232 -11.89 -12.91 -14.06
CA ARG A 232 -11.58 -12.49 -15.43
C ARG A 232 -10.12 -12.73 -15.78
N GLU A 233 -9.19 -12.47 -14.86
CA GLU A 233 -7.78 -12.70 -15.11
C GLU A 233 -7.46 -14.20 -15.20
N VAL A 234 -8.01 -15.04 -14.32
CA VAL A 234 -7.84 -16.50 -14.37
C VAL A 234 -8.24 -17.06 -15.73
N THR A 235 -9.34 -16.58 -16.31
CA THR A 235 -9.80 -17.05 -17.64
C THR A 235 -8.97 -16.55 -18.81
N THR A 236 -8.10 -15.54 -18.61
CA THR A 236 -7.37 -14.89 -19.71
C THR A 236 -5.85 -15.00 -19.59
N ILE A 237 -5.30 -15.35 -18.42
CA ILE A 237 -3.86 -15.28 -18.16
C ILE A 237 -3.05 -16.21 -19.05
N GLU A 238 -3.51 -17.44 -19.28
CA GLU A 238 -2.84 -18.40 -20.17
C GLU A 238 -2.74 -17.81 -21.59
N TRP A 239 -3.85 -17.27 -22.09
CA TRP A 239 -3.89 -16.64 -23.42
C TRP A 239 -2.92 -15.47 -23.49
N ARG A 240 -2.87 -14.62 -22.46
CA ARG A 240 -1.93 -13.47 -22.41
C ARG A 240 -0.48 -13.94 -22.37
N GLN A 241 -0.16 -15.05 -21.71
CA GLN A 241 1.22 -15.55 -21.67
C GLN A 241 1.69 -16.19 -22.97
N LEU A 242 0.78 -16.84 -23.70
CA LEU A 242 1.12 -17.54 -24.94
C LEU A 242 1.05 -16.65 -26.19
N HIS A 243 0.12 -15.69 -26.23
CA HIS A 243 -0.23 -14.97 -27.46
C HIS A 243 -0.02 -13.45 -27.40
N SER A 244 0.16 -12.87 -26.21
CA SER A 244 0.40 -11.43 -26.10
C SER A 244 1.83 -11.08 -26.49
N HIS A 245 2.01 -10.04 -27.29
CA HIS A 245 3.33 -9.44 -27.53
C HIS A 245 3.83 -8.62 -26.33
N THR A 246 2.93 -8.26 -25.41
CA THR A 246 3.25 -7.53 -24.19
C THR A 246 3.38 -8.53 -23.04
N PRO A 247 4.58 -8.68 -22.43
CA PRO A 247 4.76 -9.59 -21.30
C PRO A 247 3.96 -9.12 -20.10
N THR A 248 3.42 -10.05 -19.32
CA THR A 248 2.73 -9.72 -18.06
C THR A 248 3.70 -9.10 -17.04
N LEU A 249 3.19 -8.32 -16.10
CA LEU A 249 4.03 -7.69 -15.06
C LEU A 249 4.72 -8.74 -14.19
N ILE A 250 4.03 -9.85 -13.88
CA ILE A 250 4.64 -10.95 -13.12
C ILE A 250 5.77 -11.64 -13.91
N SER A 251 5.62 -11.79 -15.23
CA SER A 251 6.68 -12.33 -16.10
C SER A 251 7.88 -11.39 -16.15
N THR A 252 7.65 -10.08 -16.28
CA THR A 252 8.68 -9.05 -16.23
C THR A 252 9.42 -9.04 -14.89
N LEU A 253 8.70 -9.06 -13.76
CA LEU A 253 9.28 -9.11 -12.42
C LEU A 253 10.19 -10.33 -12.27
N ARG A 254 9.69 -11.52 -12.63
CA ARG A 254 10.44 -12.77 -12.51
C ARG A 254 11.67 -12.77 -13.43
N SER A 255 11.55 -12.27 -14.66
CA SER A 255 12.65 -12.20 -15.62
C SER A 255 13.72 -11.18 -15.21
N SER A 256 13.32 -10.00 -14.75
CA SER A 256 14.22 -8.96 -14.24
C SER A 256 14.98 -9.44 -12.99
N PHE A 257 14.29 -10.13 -12.07
CA PHE A 257 14.92 -10.70 -10.89
C PHE A 257 15.93 -11.79 -11.25
N ALA A 258 15.55 -12.73 -12.13
CA ALA A 258 16.42 -13.79 -12.61
C ALA A 258 17.69 -13.24 -13.28
N ALA A 259 17.53 -12.21 -14.13
CA ALA A 259 18.64 -11.55 -14.81
C ALA A 259 19.61 -10.89 -13.82
N LYS A 260 19.11 -10.19 -12.79
CA LYS A 260 19.95 -9.52 -11.78
C LYS A 260 20.64 -10.49 -10.81
N MET A 261 20.07 -11.68 -10.64
CA MET A 261 20.63 -12.75 -9.81
C MET A 261 21.46 -13.76 -10.61
N GLU A 262 21.57 -13.57 -11.92
CA GLU A 262 22.26 -14.49 -12.86
C GLU A 262 21.78 -15.95 -12.69
N CYS A 263 20.47 -16.14 -12.51
CA CYS A 263 19.86 -17.45 -12.30
C CYS A 263 18.73 -17.75 -13.29
N ARG A 264 18.21 -18.98 -13.26
CA ARG A 264 17.01 -19.35 -14.03
C ARG A 264 15.75 -18.86 -13.32
N ILE A 265 14.68 -18.61 -14.08
CA ILE A 265 13.38 -18.18 -13.52
C ILE A 265 12.84 -19.19 -12.49
N CYS A 266 13.04 -20.50 -12.71
CA CYS A 266 12.62 -21.54 -11.77
C CYS A 266 13.36 -21.49 -10.41
N GLU A 267 14.49 -20.78 -10.34
CA GLU A 267 15.27 -20.60 -9.11
C GLU A 267 14.87 -19.33 -8.33
N ASN A 268 14.00 -18.49 -8.91
CA ASN A 268 13.65 -17.18 -8.33
C ASN A 268 13.18 -17.27 -6.89
N THR A 269 12.37 -18.26 -6.53
CA THR A 269 11.87 -18.39 -5.16
C THR A 269 13.03 -18.67 -4.18
N SER A 270 13.94 -19.58 -4.53
CA SER A 270 15.13 -19.86 -3.70
C SER A 270 16.04 -18.63 -3.58
N LYS A 271 16.30 -17.96 -4.69
CA LYS A 271 17.13 -16.74 -4.73
C LYS A 271 16.52 -15.56 -4.00
N MET A 272 15.20 -15.43 -4.03
CA MET A 272 14.46 -14.44 -3.22
C MET A 272 14.74 -14.67 -1.73
N TRP A 273 14.63 -15.91 -1.23
CA TRP A 273 14.95 -16.23 0.17
C TRP A 273 16.41 -15.96 0.51
N GLU A 274 17.35 -16.30 -0.39
CA GLU A 274 18.77 -16.02 -0.22
C GLU A 274 19.04 -14.52 -0.05
N VAL A 275 18.49 -13.69 -0.95
CA VAL A 275 18.61 -12.22 -0.89
C VAL A 275 18.04 -11.68 0.42
N LEU A 276 16.80 -12.04 0.75
CA LEU A 276 16.10 -11.51 1.93
C LEU A 276 16.71 -11.99 3.26
N SER A 277 17.32 -13.18 3.27
CA SER A 277 18.02 -13.70 4.44
C SER A 277 19.40 -13.06 4.62
N GLY A 278 20.06 -12.70 3.52
CA GLY A 278 21.35 -11.99 3.53
C GLY A 278 21.24 -10.51 3.92
N THR A 279 20.08 -9.89 3.68
CA THR A 279 19.80 -8.50 4.03
C THR A 279 19.30 -8.34 5.47
N MET A 280 19.83 -7.35 6.19
CA MET A 280 19.46 -7.04 7.57
C MET A 280 18.13 -6.25 7.61
N PHE A 281 17.00 -6.96 7.48
CA PHE A 281 15.64 -6.37 7.62
C PHE A 281 15.06 -6.48 9.04
N ASP A 282 15.86 -6.89 10.02
CA ASP A 282 15.39 -7.07 11.40
C ASP A 282 15.08 -5.72 12.09
N ASN A 283 15.80 -4.65 11.73
CA ASN A 283 15.56 -3.27 12.16
C ASN A 283 15.75 -2.31 10.97
N VAL A 284 14.70 -2.16 10.16
CA VAL A 284 14.73 -1.28 8.99
C VAL A 284 14.57 0.16 9.43
N SER A 285 15.61 0.97 9.24
CA SER A 285 15.49 2.42 9.42
C SER A 285 14.63 3.04 8.32
N ASP A 286 14.11 4.21 8.60
CA ASP A 286 13.42 5.05 7.63
C ASP A 286 14.25 5.28 6.36
N GLU A 287 15.57 5.45 6.49
CA GLU A 287 16.48 5.64 5.36
C GLU A 287 16.55 4.37 4.49
N VAL A 288 16.65 3.19 5.10
CA VAL A 288 16.66 1.92 4.37
C VAL A 288 15.32 1.70 3.67
N THR A 289 14.21 2.07 4.30
CA THR A 289 12.88 2.04 3.68
C THR A 289 12.85 2.88 2.41
N VAL A 290 13.25 4.14 2.50
CA VAL A 290 13.30 5.06 1.37
C VAL A 290 14.23 4.55 0.26
N MET A 291 15.42 4.03 0.61
CA MET A 291 16.35 3.46 -0.36
C MET A 291 15.74 2.28 -1.12
N VAL A 292 15.15 1.31 -0.41
CA VAL A 292 14.51 0.13 -1.04
C VAL A 292 13.38 0.57 -1.96
N VAL A 293 12.53 1.49 -1.49
CA VAL A 293 11.37 1.96 -2.26
C VAL A 293 11.81 2.76 -3.48
N ASN A 294 12.86 3.58 -3.39
CA ASN A 294 13.41 4.35 -4.49
C ASN A 294 14.22 3.50 -5.48
N GLY A 295 14.49 2.23 -5.15
CA GLY A 295 15.29 1.33 -5.99
C GLY A 295 16.78 1.64 -5.91
N GLU A 296 17.23 2.13 -4.76
CA GLU A 296 18.64 2.36 -4.49
C GLU A 296 19.29 1.09 -3.96
N VAL A 297 20.57 0.88 -4.32
CA VAL A 297 21.33 -0.28 -3.86
C VAL A 297 21.70 -0.08 -2.39
N LEU A 298 21.30 -1.03 -1.53
CA LEU A 298 21.69 -1.03 -0.12
C LEU A 298 23.21 -1.26 0.01
N LYS A 299 23.93 -0.22 0.43
CA LYS A 299 25.37 -0.28 0.71
C LYS A 299 25.58 -1.04 2.02
N GLY A 300 25.95 -2.32 1.93
CA GLY A 300 26.33 -3.13 3.10
C GLY A 300 25.54 -4.43 3.33
N GLY A 301 24.61 -4.78 2.43
CA GLY A 301 23.71 -5.94 2.60
C GLY A 301 24.18 -7.27 1.99
N MET A 302 25.30 -7.33 1.27
CA MET A 302 25.83 -8.58 0.72
C MET A 302 27.09 -8.97 1.47
N ARG A 303 26.92 -9.69 2.57
CA ARG A 303 27.80 -10.76 3.11
C ARG A 303 27.52 -10.93 4.62
N ARG A 304 26.57 -11.80 4.97
CA ARG A 304 26.88 -12.78 6.02
C ARG A 304 27.75 -13.86 5.35
N MET A 305 29.02 -13.56 5.12
CA MET A 305 30.01 -14.63 4.94
C MET A 305 30.40 -15.09 6.35
N GLY A 306 30.09 -16.34 6.66
CA GLY A 306 30.39 -17.01 7.92
C GLY A 306 29.13 -17.72 8.44
N LEU A 307 29.10 -19.04 8.61
CA LEU A 307 30.16 -20.06 8.70
C LEU A 307 29.59 -21.39 8.21
#